data_AF-A0A2Z2HP51-F1
#
_entry.id   AF-A0A2Z2HP51-F1
#
_cell.length_a   1.000
_cell.length_b   1.000
_cell.length_c   1.000
_cell.angle_alpha   90.00
_cell.angle_beta   90.00
_cell.angle_gamma   90.00
#
_symmetry.space_group_name_H-M   'P 1'
#
loop_
_entity.id
_entity.type
_entity.pdbx_description
1 polymer ?
#
loop_
_entity_poly.entity_id
_entity_poly.type
_entity_poly.pdbx_seq_one_letter_code
_entity_poly.pdbx_strand_id
1 'polypeptide(L)'
;MDLTRRRALKVGAGALSITIAGCTADSPAEAPDDEDDLEQTPEQPDETDTADESAPDEPSERADEDQDEDDETDEAVAGSNPETQSLELLAEASVDHDHACFHAEYDDRTPLEAGDSVEESPTESHTHVIWDVTYDGDSGYVRFDADAHAHGGPIVFYTAGGSATPVDGTELVQDTVPDEDCSKLDEYLQVEPDDGQIVLEVTTLE
;
A
#
# COMPACT_ATOMS: atom_id res chain seq x y z
N MET A 1 28.29 -9.43 -15.84
CA MET A 1 27.83 -10.77 -16.23
C MET A 1 26.33 -10.67 -16.41
N ASP A 2 25.86 -10.42 -17.64
CA ASP A 2 24.45 -10.25 -17.96
C ASP A 2 23.67 -11.56 -17.79
N LEU A 3 22.74 -11.59 -16.83
CA LEU A 3 21.78 -12.66 -16.65
C LEU A 3 20.38 -12.15 -16.99
N THR A 4 20.09 -12.05 -18.29
CA THR A 4 18.73 -11.79 -18.79
C THR A 4 17.86 -13.03 -18.53
N ARG A 5 17.13 -13.06 -17.41
CA ARG A 5 16.08 -14.07 -17.16
C ARG A 5 14.84 -13.75 -17.98
N ARG A 6 14.69 -14.41 -19.12
CA ARG A 6 13.44 -14.41 -19.90
C ARG A 6 12.40 -15.27 -19.17
N ARG A 7 11.41 -14.64 -18.53
CA ARG A 7 10.18 -15.33 -18.08
C ARG A 7 9.40 -15.79 -19.31
N ALA A 8 9.10 -17.08 -19.38
CA ALA A 8 8.32 -17.68 -20.45
C ALA A 8 6.83 -17.50 -20.18
N LEU A 9 6.17 -16.60 -20.92
CA LEU A 9 4.71 -16.55 -20.98
C LEU A 9 4.19 -17.85 -21.59
N LYS A 10 3.48 -18.64 -20.78
CA LYS A 10 2.71 -19.79 -21.24
C LYS A 10 1.35 -19.30 -21.74
N VAL A 11 1.33 -18.82 -22.98
CA VAL A 11 0.08 -18.47 -23.68
C VAL A 11 -0.71 -19.75 -23.93
N GLY A 12 -1.71 -20.00 -23.07
CA GLY A 12 -2.71 -21.03 -23.27
C GLY A 12 -3.68 -20.61 -24.37
N ALA A 13 -3.43 -21.06 -25.60
CA ALA A 13 -4.37 -20.91 -26.71
C ALA A 13 -5.57 -21.86 -26.52
N GLY A 14 -6.55 -21.42 -25.75
CA GLY A 14 -7.89 -22.02 -25.66
C GLY A 14 -8.81 -21.37 -26.69
N ALA A 15 -8.94 -21.97 -27.87
CA ALA A 15 -9.89 -21.54 -28.89
C ALA A 15 -11.32 -21.94 -28.47
N LEU A 16 -12.06 -21.00 -27.87
CA LEU A 16 -13.51 -21.12 -27.69
C LEU A 16 -14.22 -20.49 -28.89
N SER A 17 -14.69 -21.34 -29.80
CA SER A 17 -15.59 -20.94 -30.87
C SER A 17 -17.00 -20.80 -30.31
N ILE A 18 -17.41 -19.56 -29.99
CA ILE A 18 -18.81 -19.27 -29.66
C ILE A 18 -19.47 -18.73 -30.93
N THR A 19 -20.37 -19.52 -31.51
CA THR A 19 -21.25 -19.09 -32.61
C THR A 19 -22.54 -18.56 -31.99
N ILE A 20 -22.70 -17.23 -31.91
CA ILE A 20 -23.99 -16.62 -31.59
C ILE A 20 -24.56 -16.01 -32.86
N ALA A 21 -25.45 -16.77 -33.49
CA ALA A 21 -26.25 -16.29 -34.60
C ALA A 21 -27.52 -15.62 -34.05
N GLY A 22 -27.66 -14.33 -34.35
CA GLY A 22 -28.94 -13.65 -34.58
C GLY A 22 -29.84 -13.37 -33.38
N CYS A 23 -30.11 -12.09 -33.13
CA CYS A 23 -31.46 -11.53 -33.29
C CYS A 23 -31.42 -10.01 -33.16
N THR A 24 -31.81 -9.33 -34.24
CA THR A 24 -32.16 -7.91 -34.32
C THR A 24 -33.56 -7.67 -33.76
N ALA A 25 -33.72 -6.67 -32.89
CA ALA A 25 -34.94 -5.85 -32.67
C ALA A 25 -34.79 -5.08 -31.35
N ASP A 26 -35.40 -3.93 -31.06
CA ASP A 26 -36.06 -2.86 -31.80
C ASP A 26 -36.59 -1.94 -30.67
N SER A 27 -36.11 -0.69 -30.59
CA SER A 27 -36.77 0.50 -30.00
C SER A 27 -37.20 0.51 -28.50
N PRO A 28 -37.62 1.66 -27.92
CA PRO A 28 -37.23 3.06 -28.12
C PRO A 28 -36.76 3.73 -26.80
N ALA A 29 -36.32 4.97 -26.94
CA ALA A 29 -36.04 5.92 -25.86
C ALA A 29 -37.30 6.28 -25.06
N GLU A 30 -37.19 6.26 -23.73
CA GLU A 30 -37.98 7.11 -22.82
C GLU A 30 -37.04 7.61 -21.71
N ALA A 31 -36.89 8.94 -21.65
CA ALA A 31 -36.26 9.63 -20.54
C ALA A 31 -37.34 9.93 -19.50
N PRO A 32 -37.07 9.69 -18.20
CA PRO A 32 -37.65 10.49 -17.15
C PRO A 32 -36.67 11.58 -16.71
N ASP A 33 -37.10 12.82 -16.94
CA ASP A 33 -36.85 13.98 -16.08
C ASP A 33 -37.21 13.60 -14.63
N ASP A 34 -36.23 13.57 -13.74
CA ASP A 34 -36.46 13.69 -12.30
C ASP A 34 -35.51 14.77 -11.77
N GLU A 35 -36.04 15.99 -11.76
CA GLU A 35 -35.51 17.13 -11.01
C GLU A 35 -36.01 17.04 -9.56
N ASP A 36 -35.16 16.55 -8.65
CA ASP A 36 -35.29 16.68 -7.20
C ASP A 36 -33.85 16.88 -6.68
N ASP A 37 -33.33 18.12 -6.62
CA ASP A 37 -33.61 19.12 -5.58
C ASP A 37 -33.67 18.51 -4.18
N LEU A 38 -32.50 18.12 -3.64
CA LEU A 38 -32.30 18.01 -2.20
C LEU A 38 -30.95 18.61 -1.83
N GLU A 39 -30.91 19.94 -1.80
CA GLU A 39 -29.97 20.69 -0.96
C GLU A 39 -30.22 20.32 0.51
N GLN A 40 -29.57 19.26 1.00
CA GLN A 40 -29.47 19.00 2.42
C GLN A 40 -28.03 19.26 2.86
N THR A 41 -27.78 20.54 3.14
CA THR A 41 -26.62 21.01 3.91
C THR A 41 -26.70 20.38 5.30
N PRO A 42 -25.77 19.51 5.70
CA PRO A 42 -25.75 19.02 7.07
C PRO A 42 -25.37 20.19 8.00
N GLU A 43 -26.27 20.53 8.91
CA GLU A 43 -26.00 21.42 10.03
C GLU A 43 -24.88 20.81 10.88
N GLN A 44 -23.69 21.42 10.86
CA GLN A 44 -22.58 21.02 11.72
C GLN A 44 -22.94 21.31 13.19
N PRO A 45 -22.78 20.34 14.11
CA PRO A 45 -22.87 20.62 15.53
C PRO A 45 -21.66 21.44 15.99
N ASP A 46 -21.98 22.58 16.58
CA ASP A 46 -21.10 23.48 17.32
C ASP A 46 -20.77 22.81 18.67
N GLU A 47 -19.60 22.19 18.80
CA GLU A 47 -19.10 21.66 20.08
C GLU A 47 -17.80 22.36 20.47
N THR A 48 -17.99 23.49 21.13
CA THR A 48 -17.38 23.89 22.42
C THR A 48 -16.02 23.28 22.80
N ASP A 49 -15.00 24.14 22.73
CA ASP A 49 -14.14 24.55 23.85
C ASP A 49 -14.22 23.72 25.14
N THR A 50 -13.18 22.91 25.40
CA THR A 50 -12.69 22.69 26.76
C THR A 50 -11.16 22.63 26.76
N ALA A 51 -10.57 23.70 27.27
CA ALA A 51 -9.24 23.72 27.86
C ALA A 51 -9.02 22.56 28.85
N ASP A 52 -7.81 22.02 28.93
CA ASP A 52 -7.19 21.76 30.24
C ASP A 52 -5.66 21.70 30.13
N GLU A 53 -5.05 22.55 30.94
CA GLU A 53 -3.63 22.67 31.19
C GLU A 53 -3.14 21.46 31.99
N SER A 54 -1.98 20.88 31.64
CA SER A 54 -1.04 20.34 32.63
C SER A 54 0.27 19.91 31.97
N ALA A 55 1.26 20.79 32.02
CA ALA A 55 2.66 20.40 31.93
C ALA A 55 3.12 19.89 33.30
N PRO A 56 3.87 18.77 33.36
CA PRO A 56 4.78 18.53 34.46
C PRO A 56 6.22 18.90 34.09
N ASP A 57 6.74 19.75 34.96
CA ASP A 57 8.10 20.24 35.16
C ASP A 57 9.02 19.12 35.72
N GLU A 58 10.31 19.17 35.31
CA GLU A 58 11.53 18.84 36.12
C GLU A 58 11.99 17.36 36.27
N PRO A 59 13.22 17.07 36.77
CA PRO A 59 14.57 17.68 36.56
C PRO A 59 15.73 16.64 36.40
N SER A 60 16.98 17.15 36.28
CA SER A 60 18.28 16.69 36.88
C SER A 60 18.68 15.20 36.91
N GLU A 61 19.93 14.73 36.91
CA GLU A 61 21.32 15.20 36.84
C GLU A 61 22.18 13.91 36.89
N ARG A 62 23.30 13.87 36.15
CA ARG A 62 24.59 13.19 36.45
C ARG A 62 24.64 11.70 36.86
N ALA A 63 25.51 10.96 36.19
CA ALA A 63 26.67 10.32 36.85
C ALA A 63 27.69 9.86 35.78
N ASP A 64 28.86 10.49 35.80
CA ASP A 64 30.10 9.95 35.23
C ASP A 64 30.51 8.71 36.03
N GLU A 65 30.59 7.54 35.38
CA GLU A 65 31.29 6.38 35.92
C GLU A 65 32.26 5.84 34.85
N ASP A 66 33.53 6.08 35.12
CA ASP A 66 34.69 5.42 34.51
C ASP A 66 34.56 3.90 34.62
N GLN A 67 34.55 3.18 33.49
CA GLN A 67 34.79 1.73 33.46
C GLN A 67 35.78 1.37 32.34
N ASP A 68 37.02 1.22 32.82
CA ASP A 68 38.06 0.26 32.49
C ASP A 68 38.10 -0.35 31.07
N GLU A 69 39.22 0.00 30.42
CA GLU A 69 39.87 -0.66 29.30
C GLU A 69 40.22 -2.12 29.64
N ASP A 70 39.99 -3.02 28.68
CA ASP A 70 40.72 -4.27 28.39
C ASP A 70 39.74 -5.37 27.96
N ASP A 71 39.66 -5.66 26.66
CA ASP A 71 40.08 -6.99 26.16
C ASP A 71 40.16 -6.97 24.63
N GLU A 72 41.36 -7.23 24.12
CA GLU A 72 41.61 -7.48 22.71
C GLU A 72 41.16 -8.90 22.40
N THR A 73 40.09 -9.09 21.63
CA THR A 73 39.93 -10.14 20.59
C THR A 73 38.46 -10.34 20.22
N ASP A 74 38.09 -9.97 19.00
CA ASP A 74 37.80 -10.94 17.95
C ASP A 74 37.72 -10.16 16.64
N GLU A 75 38.38 -10.62 15.58
CA GLU A 75 38.15 -10.08 14.24
C GLU A 75 36.74 -10.50 13.82
N ALA A 76 35.76 -9.74 14.30
CA ALA A 76 34.38 -9.85 13.92
C ALA A 76 34.34 -9.70 12.41
N VAL A 77 34.10 -10.83 11.76
CA VAL A 77 33.72 -10.94 10.37
C VAL A 77 32.75 -9.78 10.11
N ALA A 78 33.09 -8.91 9.17
CA ALA A 78 32.19 -7.88 8.68
C ALA A 78 30.99 -8.59 8.05
N GLY A 79 30.09 -9.08 8.90
CA GLY A 79 28.74 -9.41 8.54
C GLY A 79 28.15 -8.08 8.17
N SER A 80 27.91 -7.91 6.87
CA SER A 80 27.11 -6.81 6.37
C SER A 80 25.86 -6.77 7.25
N ASN A 81 25.74 -5.73 8.07
CA ASN A 81 24.48 -5.46 8.73
C ASN A 81 23.46 -5.38 7.59
N PRO A 82 22.35 -6.14 7.64
CA PRO A 82 21.33 -5.99 6.61
C PRO A 82 20.98 -4.49 6.55
N GLU A 83 21.10 -3.90 5.37
CA GLU A 83 20.73 -2.51 5.18
C GLU A 83 19.20 -2.48 5.26
N THR A 84 18.67 -1.81 6.30
CA THR A 84 17.24 -1.58 6.42
C THR A 84 16.78 -0.76 5.22
N GLN A 85 15.79 -1.29 4.51
CA GLN A 85 15.17 -0.70 3.34
C GLN A 85 13.85 -0.04 3.73
N SER A 86 13.38 0.92 2.93
CA SER A 86 12.10 1.58 3.12
C SER A 86 11.42 1.92 1.79
N LEU A 87 10.10 1.82 1.73
CA LEU A 87 9.26 2.33 0.63
C LEU A 87 7.92 2.85 1.15
N GLU A 88 7.29 3.73 0.38
CA GLU A 88 5.94 4.20 0.68
C GLU A 88 4.90 3.26 0.04
N LEU A 89 3.83 2.94 0.77
CA LEU A 89 2.73 2.09 0.31
C LEU A 89 1.39 2.71 0.69
N LEU A 90 0.48 2.86 -0.28
CA LEU A 90 -0.88 3.38 -0.06
C LEU A 90 -1.90 2.41 -0.64
N ALA A 91 -2.89 2.01 0.16
CA ALA A 91 -4.00 1.16 -0.26
C ALA A 91 -5.28 1.97 -0.50
N GLU A 92 -5.91 1.80 -1.65
CA GLU A 92 -7.09 2.51 -2.14
C GLU A 92 -8.18 1.54 -2.60
N ALA A 93 -9.44 1.97 -2.57
CA ALA A 93 -10.57 1.13 -3.01
C ALA A 93 -10.71 1.06 -4.54
N SER A 94 -10.13 2.02 -5.27
CA SER A 94 -10.22 2.12 -6.72
C SER A 94 -9.03 2.90 -7.29
N VAL A 95 -8.81 2.78 -8.60
CA VAL A 95 -7.75 3.52 -9.29
C VAL A 95 -8.16 4.98 -9.42
N ASP A 96 -7.49 5.87 -8.70
CA ASP A 96 -7.64 7.32 -8.76
C ASP A 96 -6.28 7.99 -8.48
N HIS A 97 -5.54 8.32 -9.54
CA HIS A 97 -4.17 8.83 -9.44
C HIS A 97 -4.13 10.22 -8.79
N ASP A 98 -5.10 11.10 -9.08
CA ASP A 98 -5.16 12.45 -8.52
C ASP A 98 -5.41 12.39 -7.00
N HIS A 99 -6.32 11.50 -6.57
CA HIS A 99 -6.60 11.29 -5.15
C HIS A 99 -5.42 10.67 -4.40
N ALA A 100 -4.83 9.61 -4.95
CA ALA A 100 -3.64 8.99 -4.38
C ALA A 100 -2.46 9.98 -4.28
N CYS A 101 -2.33 10.88 -5.27
CA CYS A 101 -1.31 11.92 -5.25
C CYS A 101 -1.51 12.92 -4.10
N PHE A 102 -2.77 13.27 -3.80
CA PHE A 102 -3.08 14.14 -2.68
C PHE A 102 -2.59 13.53 -1.35
N HIS A 103 -2.85 12.23 -1.14
CA HIS A 103 -2.30 11.50 0.01
C HIS A 103 -0.77 11.53 0.01
N ALA A 104 -0.13 11.23 -1.12
CA ALA A 104 1.33 11.25 -1.23
C ALA A 104 1.95 12.63 -0.93
N GLU A 105 1.29 13.73 -1.27
CA GLU A 105 1.82 15.07 -1.03
C GLU A 105 1.58 15.59 0.39
N TYR A 106 0.42 15.28 0.98
CA TYR A 106 -0.04 15.98 2.18
C TYR A 106 -0.16 15.12 3.43
N ASP A 107 -0.26 13.80 3.31
CA ASP A 107 -0.45 12.93 4.47
C ASP A 107 0.87 12.57 5.15
N ASP A 108 0.80 12.45 6.47
CA ASP A 108 1.91 11.92 7.27
C ASP A 108 2.05 10.41 7.04
N ARG A 109 3.31 9.94 7.01
CA ARG A 109 3.61 8.52 6.85
C ARG A 109 3.45 7.80 8.17
N THR A 110 2.69 6.71 8.15
CA THR A 110 2.54 5.82 9.30
C THR A 110 3.60 4.72 9.21
N PRO A 111 4.46 4.54 10.24
CA PRO A 111 5.46 3.48 10.22
C PRO A 111 4.81 2.09 10.15
N LEU A 112 5.34 1.21 9.30
CA LEU A 112 4.94 -0.20 9.21
C LEU A 112 6.17 -1.08 9.03
N GLU A 113 6.47 -1.93 10.01
CA GLU A 113 7.57 -2.90 9.91
C GLU A 113 7.05 -4.17 9.23
N ALA A 114 7.55 -4.46 8.02
CA ALA A 114 7.14 -5.67 7.29
C ALA A 114 7.81 -6.92 7.89
N GLY A 115 7.14 -8.07 7.76
CA GLY A 115 7.69 -9.34 8.20
C GLY A 115 8.73 -9.87 7.22
N ASP A 116 9.67 -10.69 7.70
CA ASP A 116 10.66 -11.39 6.87
C ASP A 116 10.07 -12.56 6.07
N SER A 117 8.81 -12.90 6.34
CA SER A 117 8.07 -13.99 5.71
C SER A 117 6.56 -13.74 5.67
N VAL A 118 5.84 -14.45 4.81
CA VAL A 118 4.36 -14.39 4.73
C VAL A 118 3.69 -14.70 6.07
N GLU A 119 4.28 -15.62 6.86
CA GLU A 119 3.75 -16.04 8.16
C GLU A 119 3.96 -14.99 9.26
N GLU A 120 4.97 -14.13 9.10
CA GLU A 120 5.35 -13.07 10.04
C GLU A 120 4.85 -11.68 9.59
N SER A 121 4.25 -11.59 8.41
CA SER A 121 3.70 -10.33 7.88
C SER A 121 2.69 -9.68 8.85
N PRO A 122 2.82 -8.38 9.16
CA PRO A 122 1.79 -7.65 9.88
C PRO A 122 0.50 -7.62 9.05
N THR A 123 -0.64 -7.57 9.72
CA THR A 123 -1.95 -7.50 9.07
C THR A 123 -2.55 -6.12 9.25
N GLU A 124 -2.74 -5.41 8.15
CA GLU A 124 -3.36 -4.08 8.10
C GLU A 124 -4.75 -4.13 7.47
N SER A 125 -5.65 -3.28 7.95
CA SER A 125 -7.04 -3.21 7.48
C SER A 125 -7.47 -1.79 7.10
N HIS A 126 -6.52 -0.86 7.00
CA HIS A 126 -6.81 0.54 6.70
C HIS A 126 -6.42 0.85 5.26
N THR A 127 -7.36 1.43 4.53
CA THR A 127 -7.15 2.12 3.25
C THR A 127 -7.00 3.61 3.51
N HIS A 128 -6.48 4.36 2.54
CA HIS A 128 -6.26 5.81 2.64
C HIS A 128 -5.27 6.19 3.76
N VAL A 129 -4.33 5.30 4.06
CA VAL A 129 -3.18 5.55 4.93
C VAL A 129 -1.93 5.30 4.11
N ILE A 130 -1.00 6.26 4.12
CA ILE A 130 0.32 6.07 3.53
C ILE A 130 1.26 5.48 4.57
N TRP A 131 1.76 4.28 4.27
CA TRP A 131 2.67 3.54 5.12
C TRP A 131 4.11 3.80 4.69
N ASP A 132 4.98 4.10 5.64
CA ASP A 132 6.44 4.00 5.46
C ASP A 132 6.86 2.60 5.87
N VAL A 133 6.95 1.71 4.87
CA VAL A 133 7.18 0.29 5.06
C VAL A 133 8.66 0.03 5.17
N THR A 134 9.13 -0.41 6.34
CA THR A 134 10.54 -0.75 6.58
C THR A 134 10.74 -2.25 6.68
N TYR A 135 11.85 -2.77 6.18
CA TYR A 135 12.23 -4.18 6.30
C TYR A 135 13.74 -4.37 6.18
N ASP A 136 14.24 -5.49 6.69
CA ASP A 136 15.64 -5.86 6.58
C ASP A 136 15.87 -6.84 5.42
N GLY A 137 16.99 -6.69 4.71
CA GLY A 137 17.35 -7.58 3.60
C GLY A 137 16.79 -7.15 2.25
N ASP A 138 16.47 -8.12 1.39
CA ASP A 138 16.12 -7.86 -0.02
C ASP A 138 14.62 -7.57 -0.22
N SER A 139 13.75 -8.03 0.68
CA SER A 139 12.28 -7.94 0.56
C SER A 139 11.59 -8.00 1.92
N GLY A 140 10.42 -7.37 2.06
CA GLY A 140 9.52 -7.50 3.20
C GLY A 140 8.14 -8.03 2.80
N TYR A 141 7.34 -8.50 3.77
CA TYR A 141 5.98 -9.00 3.53
C TYR A 141 4.96 -8.26 4.38
N VAL A 142 3.86 -7.81 3.77
CA VAL A 142 2.74 -7.13 4.44
C VAL A 142 1.43 -7.80 4.04
N ARG A 143 0.54 -8.04 5.01
CA ARG A 143 -0.80 -8.60 4.76
C ARG A 143 -1.84 -7.50 4.90
N PHE A 144 -2.83 -7.51 4.01
CA PHE A 144 -4.02 -6.68 4.08
C PHE A 144 -5.27 -7.54 4.29
N ASP A 145 -6.07 -7.20 5.29
CA ASP A 145 -7.39 -7.77 5.56
C ASP A 145 -8.43 -7.03 4.72
N ALA A 146 -8.80 -7.62 3.57
CA ALA A 146 -9.76 -7.05 2.65
C ALA A 146 -11.21 -7.15 3.17
N ASP A 147 -11.51 -8.15 4.00
CA ASP A 147 -12.85 -8.37 4.57
C ASP A 147 -13.24 -7.27 5.59
N ALA A 148 -12.25 -6.59 6.17
CA ALA A 148 -12.48 -5.43 7.01
C ALA A 148 -13.08 -4.23 6.24
N HIS A 149 -12.97 -4.22 4.91
CA HIS A 149 -13.52 -3.18 4.07
C HIS A 149 -14.95 -3.51 3.62
N ALA A 150 -15.79 -2.47 3.55
CA ALA A 150 -17.18 -2.63 3.10
C ALA A 150 -17.28 -2.95 1.59
N HIS A 151 -16.20 -2.78 0.82
CA HIS A 151 -16.16 -3.08 -0.60
C HIS A 151 -15.56 -4.48 -0.83
N GLY A 152 -16.40 -5.45 -1.23
CA GLY A 152 -15.94 -6.79 -1.60
C GLY A 152 -15.30 -6.85 -2.99
N GLY A 153 -14.49 -5.85 -3.34
CA GLY A 153 -13.87 -5.67 -4.64
C GLY A 153 -12.34 -5.71 -4.58
N PRO A 154 -11.66 -5.51 -5.73
CA PRO A 154 -10.22 -5.38 -5.74
C PRO A 154 -9.75 -4.17 -4.92
N ILE A 155 -8.54 -4.27 -4.39
CA ILE A 155 -7.82 -3.17 -3.73
C ILE A 155 -6.71 -2.70 -4.66
N VAL A 156 -6.47 -1.39 -4.68
CA VAL A 156 -5.39 -0.77 -5.44
C VAL A 156 -4.29 -0.37 -4.47
N PHE A 157 -3.05 -0.69 -4.80
CA PHE A 157 -1.85 -0.33 -4.05
C PHE A 157 -1.00 0.59 -4.90
N TYR A 158 -0.59 1.72 -4.33
CA TYR A 158 0.37 2.64 -4.92
C TYR A 158 1.68 2.57 -4.15
N THR A 159 2.81 2.63 -4.83
CA THR A 159 4.14 2.64 -4.18
C THR A 159 5.00 3.82 -4.59
N ALA A 160 5.94 4.18 -3.72
CA ALA A 160 7.04 5.10 -4.02
C ALA A 160 8.35 4.61 -3.39
N GLY A 161 9.46 4.71 -4.11
CA GLY A 161 10.78 4.20 -3.69
C GLY A 161 10.92 2.68 -3.76
N GLY A 162 9.95 1.98 -4.34
CA GLY A 162 9.91 0.53 -4.35
C GLY A 162 8.77 -0.02 -5.21
N SER A 163 8.63 -1.34 -5.18
CA SER A 163 7.57 -2.08 -5.86
C SER A 163 6.87 -3.05 -4.93
N ALA A 164 5.62 -3.36 -5.24
CA ALA A 164 4.84 -4.39 -4.54
C ALA A 164 4.40 -5.50 -5.51
N THR A 165 4.43 -6.75 -5.06
CA THR A 165 3.96 -7.91 -5.82
C THR A 165 3.07 -8.79 -4.95
N PRO A 166 1.86 -9.17 -5.40
CA PRO A 166 1.00 -10.05 -4.61
C PRO A 166 1.57 -11.47 -4.59
N VAL A 167 1.81 -11.97 -3.37
CA VAL A 167 2.13 -13.37 -3.06
C VAL A 167 0.85 -14.16 -2.80
N ASP A 168 -0.15 -13.50 -2.23
CA ASP A 168 -1.50 -14.00 -1.99
C ASP A 168 -2.51 -12.95 -2.48
N GLY A 169 -3.58 -13.41 -3.14
CA GLY A 169 -4.44 -12.58 -3.99
C GLY A 169 -4.09 -12.67 -5.49
N THR A 170 -5.02 -12.23 -6.34
CA THR A 170 -4.86 -12.26 -7.80
C THR A 170 -4.56 -10.87 -8.34
N GLU A 171 -3.37 -10.68 -8.91
CA GLU A 171 -3.02 -9.48 -9.67
C GLU A 171 -3.96 -9.33 -10.88
N LEU A 172 -4.64 -8.18 -10.95
CA LEU A 172 -5.48 -7.80 -12.08
C LEU A 172 -4.73 -6.88 -13.04
N VAL A 173 -4.02 -5.88 -12.49
CA VAL A 173 -3.31 -4.84 -13.23
C VAL A 173 -2.07 -4.44 -12.44
N GLN A 174 -0.97 -4.19 -13.15
CA GLN A 174 0.21 -3.48 -12.63
C GLN A 174 0.72 -2.55 -13.73
N ASP A 175 0.90 -1.28 -13.41
CA ASP A 175 1.42 -0.27 -14.35
C ASP A 175 2.07 0.91 -13.61
N THR A 176 2.77 1.77 -14.35
CA THR A 176 3.39 2.99 -13.79
C THR A 176 2.36 4.09 -13.59
N VAL A 177 2.52 4.92 -12.56
CA VAL A 177 1.75 6.16 -12.42
C VAL A 177 2.37 7.22 -13.35
N PRO A 178 1.60 7.84 -14.28
CA PRO A 178 2.15 8.87 -15.15
C PRO A 178 2.64 10.09 -14.35
N ASP A 179 3.82 10.64 -14.71
CA ASP A 179 4.38 11.84 -14.08
C ASP A 179 3.44 13.06 -14.14
N GLU A 180 2.60 13.13 -15.18
CA GLU A 180 1.61 14.21 -15.35
C GLU A 180 0.47 14.13 -14.33
N ASP A 181 0.19 12.92 -13.82
CA ASP A 181 -0.81 12.67 -12.80
C ASP A 181 -0.17 12.78 -11.40
N CYS A 182 1.01 12.17 -11.20
CA CYS A 182 1.73 12.28 -9.93
C CYS A 182 3.21 11.89 -10.01
N SER A 183 4.11 12.87 -9.88
CA SER A 183 5.57 12.62 -9.77
C SER A 183 6.04 12.03 -8.43
N LYS A 184 5.12 11.77 -7.49
CA LYS A 184 5.43 11.24 -6.15
C LYS A 184 5.24 9.73 -6.05
N LEU A 185 4.51 9.14 -6.98
CA LEU A 185 4.19 7.72 -7.00
C LEU A 185 4.86 7.09 -8.21
N ASP A 186 5.40 5.89 -8.04
CA ASP A 186 6.15 5.20 -9.08
C ASP A 186 5.24 4.23 -9.87
N GLU A 187 4.54 3.35 -9.14
CA GLU A 187 3.67 2.33 -9.72
C GLU A 187 2.34 2.20 -8.96
N TYR A 188 1.40 1.53 -9.62
CA TYR A 188 0.21 1.04 -8.98
C TYR A 188 -0.08 -0.42 -9.39
N LEU A 189 -0.77 -1.11 -8.50
CA LEU A 189 -1.08 -2.52 -8.55
C LEU A 189 -2.54 -2.70 -8.12
N GLN A 190 -3.36 -3.40 -8.90
CA GLN A 190 -4.71 -3.77 -8.51
C GLN A 190 -4.77 -5.28 -8.22
N VAL A 191 -5.23 -5.66 -7.02
CA VAL A 191 -5.29 -7.05 -6.56
C VAL A 191 -6.71 -7.41 -6.14
N GLU A 192 -7.22 -8.53 -6.64
CA GLU A 192 -8.42 -9.18 -6.12
C GLU A 192 -8.02 -10.06 -4.91
N PRO A 193 -8.62 -9.86 -3.72
CA PRO A 193 -8.29 -10.66 -2.54
C PRO A 193 -8.67 -12.14 -2.70
N ASP A 194 -7.85 -13.04 -2.16
CA ASP A 194 -8.15 -14.47 -2.04
C ASP A 194 -8.56 -14.76 -0.59
N ASP A 195 -9.72 -15.39 -0.38
CA ASP A 195 -10.28 -15.64 0.95
C ASP A 195 -10.31 -14.40 1.88
N GLY A 196 -10.56 -13.21 1.30
CA GLY A 196 -10.64 -11.95 2.04
C GLY A 196 -9.28 -11.34 2.42
N GLN A 197 -8.17 -11.87 1.88
CA GLN A 197 -6.82 -11.42 2.20
C GLN A 197 -5.98 -11.14 0.97
N ILE A 198 -4.99 -10.27 1.16
CA ILE A 198 -3.93 -9.98 0.19
C ILE A 198 -2.61 -10.02 0.96
N VAL A 199 -1.58 -10.66 0.41
CA VAL A 199 -0.22 -10.57 0.94
C VAL A 199 0.68 -10.03 -0.14
N LEU A 200 1.39 -8.96 0.16
CA LEU A 200 2.34 -8.33 -0.73
C LEU A 200 3.77 -8.68 -0.30
N GLU A 201 4.60 -9.05 -1.26
CA GLU A 201 6.06 -8.92 -1.17
C GLU A 201 6.42 -7.51 -1.65
N VAL A 202 7.22 -6.80 -0.87
CA VAL A 202 7.64 -5.43 -1.18
C VAL A 202 9.16 -5.38 -1.28
N THR A 203 9.65 -4.62 -2.26
CA THR A 203 11.09 -4.48 -2.54
C THR A 203 11.43 -3.04 -2.95
N THR A 204 12.64 -2.57 -2.67
CA THR A 204 13.12 -1.25 -3.11
C THR A 204 13.63 -1.34 -4.54
N LEU A 205 13.59 -0.21 -5.25
CA LEU A 205 14.18 -0.11 -6.59
C LEU A 205 15.68 0.19 -6.46
N GLU A 206 16.54 -0.73 -6.92
CA GLU A 206 18.00 -0.53 -7.02
C GLU A 206 18.40 0.53 -8.06
#